data_AF-A0A7Z9PQU4-F1
#
_entry.id   AF-A0A7Z9PQU4-F1
#
_cell.length_a   1.000
_cell.length_b   1.000
_cell.length_c   1.000
_cell.angle_alpha   90.00
_cell.angle_beta   90.00
_cell.angle_gamma   90.00
#
_symmetry.space_group_name_H-M   'P 1'
#
loop_
_entity.id
_entity.type
_entity.pdbx_description
1 polymer ?
#
loop_
_entity_poly.entity_id
_entity_poly.type
_entity_poly.pdbx_seq_one_letter_code
_entity_poly.pdbx_strand_id
1 'polypeptide(L)' 'MKNLILFDIDGTLLQCGSVSRECLSAAFEKVTGHTFPHEVTFAGKTDPLIVREAFRAV' A
#
# COMPACT_ATOMS: atom_id res chain seq x y z
N MET A 1 36.70 -12.10 -0.45
CA MET A 1 35.26 -12.46 -0.57
C MET A 1 34.48 -11.19 -0.87
N LYS A 2 33.46 -11.24 -1.74
CA LYS A 2 32.56 -10.11 -1.99
C LYS A 2 31.17 -10.49 -1.48
N ASN A 3 30.59 -9.63 -0.64
CA ASN A 3 29.24 -9.82 -0.11
C ASN A 3 28.28 -8.91 -0.87
N LEU A 4 27.09 -9.44 -1.20
CA LEU A 4 25.97 -8.67 -1.73
C LEU A 4 24.91 -8.57 -0.64
N ILE A 5 24.54 -7.34 -0.28
CA ILE A 5 23.47 -7.05 0.67
C ILE A 5 22.44 -6.22 -0.07
N LEU A 6 21.19 -6.65 -0.04
CA LEU A 6 20.07 -5.96 -0.64
C LEU A 6 19.19 -5.40 0.48
N PHE A 7 18.80 -4.15 0.33
CA PHE A 7 17.85 -3.49 1.21
C PHE A 7 16.62 -3.13 0.41
N ASP A 8 15.45 -3.33 1.02
CA ASP A 8 14.25 -2.66 0.57
C ASP A 8 14.42 -1.15 0.75
N ILE A 9 13.63 -0.34 0.04
CA ILE A 9 13.72 1.12 0.10
C ILE A 9 12.70 1.66 1.10
N ASP A 10 11.42 1.42 0.84
CA ASP A 10 10.32 2.04 1.57
C ASP A 10 10.21 1.49 2.99
N GLY A 11 10.22 2.37 3.99
CA GLY A 11 10.20 1.98 5.40
C GLY A 11 11.49 1.34 5.90
N THR A 12 12.49 1.11 5.03
CA THR A 12 13.81 0.58 5.39
C THR A 12 14.89 1.65 5.29
N LEU A 13 15.08 2.24 4.11
CA LEU A 13 16.03 3.34 3.90
C LEU A 13 15.36 4.71 3.95
N LEU A 14 14.08 4.79 3.56
CA LEU A 14 13.32 6.02 3.49
C LEU A 14 12.00 5.90 4.25
N GLN A 15 11.65 6.93 5.02
CA GLN A 15 10.31 7.03 5.59
C GLN A 15 9.39 7.71 4.60
N CYS A 16 8.62 6.90 3.89
CA CYS A 16 7.62 7.37 2.93
C CYS A 16 6.39 7.90 3.67
N GLY A 17 5.84 9.02 3.20
CA GLY A 17 4.61 9.60 3.74
C GLY A 17 3.36 8.81 3.35
N SER A 18 2.18 9.33 3.71
CA SER A 18 0.87 8.69 3.51
C SER A 18 0.21 8.96 2.15
N VAL A 19 0.82 9.78 1.29
CA VAL A 19 0.18 10.27 0.05
C VAL A 19 -0.36 9.15 -0.83
N SER A 20 0.42 8.09 -1.08
CA SER A 20 -0.05 6.96 -1.91
C SER A 20 -1.27 6.27 -1.32
N ARG A 21 -1.31 6.13 0.02
CA ARG A 21 -2.48 5.56 0.72
C ARG A 21 -3.68 6.49 0.64
N GLU A 22 -3.49 7.78 0.88
CA GLU A 22 -4.56 8.79 0.80
C GLU A 22 -5.17 8.85 -0.60
N CYS A 23 -4.33 8.88 -1.65
CA CYS A 23 -4.80 8.87 -3.03
C CYS A 23 -5.58 7.60 -3.37
N LEU A 24 -5.08 6.43 -2.99
CA LEU A 24 -5.76 5.17 -3.29
C LEU A 24 -7.07 5.03 -2.50
N SER A 25 -7.08 5.41 -1.22
CA SER A 25 -8.29 5.41 -0.39
C SER A 25 -9.36 6.34 -0.97
N ALA A 26 -8.99 7.57 -1.34
CA ALA A 26 -9.92 8.53 -1.94
C ALA A 26 -10.46 8.06 -3.29
N ALA A 27 -9.61 7.45 -4.12
CA ALA A 27 -10.03 6.88 -5.40
C ALA A 27 -10.97 5.70 -5.22
N PHE A 28 -10.68 4.79 -4.29
CA PHE A 28 -11.52 3.65 -3.97
C PHE A 28 -12.91 4.10 -3.50
N GLU A 29 -12.98 5.03 -2.56
CA GLU A 29 -14.24 5.57 -2.06
C GLU A 29 -15.02 6.29 -3.17
N LYS A 30 -14.35 7.09 -4.00
CA LYS A 30 -14.99 7.77 -5.15
C LYS A 30 -15.59 6.79 -6.16
N VAL A 31 -14.93 5.66 -6.43
CA VAL A 31 -15.35 4.69 -7.46
C VAL A 31 -16.38 3.70 -6.93
N THR A 32 -16.25 3.28 -5.67
CA THR A 32 -17.05 2.19 -5.09
C THR A 32 -18.16 2.69 -4.17
N GLY A 33 -18.05 3.91 -3.63
CA GLY A 33 -18.92 4.41 -2.57
C GLY A 33 -18.62 3.85 -1.19
N HIS A 34 -17.63 2.97 -1.03
CA HIS A 34 -17.25 2.36 0.24
C HIS A 34 -15.96 2.98 0.78
N THR A 35 -15.90 3.22 2.09
CA THR A 35 -14.68 3.65 2.76
C THR A 35 -13.60 2.58 2.63
N PHE A 36 -12.37 2.99 2.34
CA PHE A 36 -11.25 2.06 2.22
C PHE A 36 -10.93 1.41 3.60
N PRO A 37 -10.85 0.07 3.71
CA PRO A 37 -10.63 -0.61 4.99
C PRO A 37 -9.28 -0.28 5.63
N HIS A 38 -9.28 0.05 6.92
CA HIS A 38 -8.07 0.48 7.64
C HIS A 38 -7.05 -0.64 7.84
N GLU A 39 -7.52 -1.88 7.97
CA GLU A 39 -6.74 -3.11 8.20
C GLU A 39 -5.90 -3.55 6.99
N VAL A 40 -6.19 -3.03 5.79
CA VAL A 40 -5.43 -3.37 4.59
C VAL A 40 -4.04 -2.74 4.66
N THR A 41 -3.02 -3.59 4.65
CA THR A 41 -1.60 -3.19 4.67
C THR A 41 -1.07 -3.00 3.26
N PHE A 42 -0.33 -1.91 3.02
CA PHE A 42 0.22 -1.57 1.69
C PHE A 42 1.66 -2.07 1.50
N ALA A 43 2.44 -2.11 2.57
CA ALA A 43 3.86 -2.43 2.52
C ALA A 43 4.11 -3.80 1.85
N GLY A 44 5.06 -3.84 0.91
CA GLY A 44 5.43 -5.04 0.17
C GLY A 44 4.39 -5.54 -0.84
N LYS A 45 3.35 -4.76 -1.16
CA LYS A 45 2.28 -5.16 -2.09
C LYS A 45 2.18 -4.20 -3.26
N THR A 46 1.80 -4.76 -4.40
CA THR A 46 1.42 -3.99 -5.59
C THR A 46 -0.01 -3.45 -5.44
N ASP A 47 -0.31 -2.30 -6.04
CA ASP A 47 -1.65 -1.70 -6.01
C ASP A 47 -2.80 -2.67 -6.35
N PRO A 48 -2.72 -3.56 -7.38
CA PRO A 48 -3.80 -4.50 -7.65
C PRO A 48 -4.08 -5.49 -6.51
N LEU A 49 -3.04 -5.91 -5.78
CA LEU A 49 -3.19 -6.78 -4.62
C LEU A 49 -3.87 -6.05 -3.47
N ILE A 50 -3.43 -4.81 -3.20
CA ILE A 50 -4.00 -3.94 -2.16
C ILE A 50 -5.49 -3.72 -2.41
N VAL A 51 -5.87 -3.34 -3.63
CA VAL A 51 -7.27 -3.11 -4.01
C VAL A 51 -8.10 -4.40 -3.92
N ARG A 52 -7.53 -5.55 -4.33
CA ARG A 52 -8.22 -6.83 -4.21
C ARG A 52 -8.48 -7.22 -2.75
N GLU A 53 -7.56 -6.92 -1.84
CA GLU A 53 -7.76 -7.13 -0.41
C GLU A 53 -8.79 -6.15 0.17
N ALA A 54 -8.76 -4.88 -0.26
CA ALA A 54 -9.78 -3.91 0.12
C ALA A 54 -11.19 -4.39 -0.26
N PHE A 55 -11.40 -4.87 -1.49
CA PHE A 55 -12.70 -5.43 -1.89
C PHE A 55 -13.14 -6.66 -1.09
N ARG A 56 -12.23 -7.38 -0.43
CA ARG A 56 -12.57 -8.54 0.43
C ARG A 56 -12.89 -8.13 1.87
N ALA A 57 -12.55 -6.91 2.25
CA ALA A 57 -12.69 -6.37 3.60
C ALA A 57 -13.81 -5.31 3.70
N VAL A 58 -14.46 -4.98 2.58
CA VAL A 58 -15.65 -4.13 2.50
C VAL A 58 -16.93 -4.95 2.59
#